data_AF-A0A269XUQ5-F1
#
_entry.id   AF-A0A269XUQ5-F1
#
_cell.length_a   1.000
_cell.length_b   1.000
_cell.length_c   1.000
_cell.angle_alpha   90.00
_cell.angle_beta   90.00
_cell.angle_gamma   90.00
#
_symmetry.space_group_name_H-M   'P 1'
#
loop_
_entity.id
_entity.type
_entity.pdbx_description
1 polymer ?
#
loop_
_entity_poly.entity_id
_entity_poly.type
_entity_poly.pdbx_seq_one_letter_code
_entity_poly.pdbx_strand_id
1 'polypeptide(L)'
;MSAASIGIEGALEALDGAAGVASVRAWMERHREALLAHQDGRRINWRALCDWFASVGLLNGKGQTPTIRCAQLTWYRVGKWLERRNERAAERAAEALRLEAERESEKAVIQAEIRQRREAEAAEQAALHDRMEKTERAAAWRREEAARVAEHNQRVKAEAEARKARAATVANPQSTAGHNAAALTSDTPLVTLDLPKIVGVSYRAYAPFDPTLPPVREGEINPLSGNAWEFGDDLPGYPSKRGYEFEGEWLKDVGRLINARHETTSSMSEGEKFVYRAARGSGKL
;
A
#
# COMPACT_ATOMS: atom_id res chain seq x y z
N MET A 1 -60.30 -65.48 1.40
CA MET A 1 -60.67 -64.06 1.54
C MET A 1 -59.38 -63.25 1.56
N SER A 2 -59.15 -62.46 0.51
CA SER A 2 -57.91 -61.74 0.29
C SER A 2 -57.69 -60.69 1.37
N ALA A 3 -56.59 -60.83 2.11
CA ALA A 3 -56.07 -59.79 2.97
C ALA A 3 -55.79 -58.56 2.09
N ALA A 4 -56.48 -57.46 2.37
CA ALA A 4 -56.24 -56.19 1.73
C ALA A 4 -54.76 -55.82 1.93
N SER A 5 -54.01 -55.95 0.84
CA SER A 5 -52.61 -55.55 0.71
C SER A 5 -52.50 -54.10 1.16
N ILE A 6 -51.90 -53.91 2.33
CA ILE A 6 -51.35 -52.63 2.74
C ILE A 6 -50.45 -52.18 1.58
N GLY A 7 -50.52 -50.92 1.17
CA GLY A 7 -49.55 -50.30 0.25
C GLY A 7 -48.15 -50.30 0.87
N ILE A 8 -47.51 -51.47 0.87
CA ILE A 8 -46.18 -51.81 1.38
C ILE A 8 -45.31 -52.16 0.16
N GLU A 9 -45.44 -51.46 -0.96
CA GLU A 9 -44.45 -51.60 -2.03
C GLU A 9 -43.23 -50.71 -1.72
N GLY A 10 -43.44 -49.53 -1.12
CA GLY A 10 -42.35 -48.71 -0.56
C GLY A 10 -41.80 -49.19 0.79
N ALA A 11 -42.44 -50.18 1.42
CA ALA A 11 -41.96 -50.77 2.68
C ALA A 11 -41.18 -52.07 2.49
N LEU A 12 -40.96 -52.55 1.25
CA LEU A 12 -40.09 -53.69 0.95
C LEU A 12 -38.60 -53.39 1.23
N GLU A 13 -38.11 -52.17 0.98
CA GLU A 13 -36.76 -51.76 1.46
C GLU A 13 -36.69 -51.64 2.99
N ALA A 14 -37.81 -51.28 3.65
CA ALA A 14 -37.90 -51.30 5.12
C ALA A 14 -38.03 -52.72 5.71
N LEU A 15 -38.41 -53.70 4.88
CA LEU A 15 -38.54 -55.11 5.22
C LEU A 15 -37.20 -55.84 5.15
N ASP A 16 -36.33 -55.50 4.18
CA ASP A 16 -35.02 -56.14 4.00
C ASP A 16 -33.99 -55.73 5.08
N GLY A 17 -34.17 -54.54 5.69
CA GLY A 17 -33.34 -54.03 6.79
C GLY A 17 -33.72 -54.53 8.20
N ALA A 18 -34.76 -55.35 8.33
CA ALA A 18 -35.22 -55.88 9.63
C ALA A 18 -34.34 -57.01 10.19
N ALA A 19 -33.47 -57.60 9.37
CA ALA A 19 -32.48 -58.58 9.78
C ALA A 19 -31.42 -57.93 10.68
N GLY A 20 -31.72 -57.77 11.97
CA GLY A 20 -30.77 -57.30 12.98
C GLY A 20 -31.29 -56.27 13.99
N VAL A 21 -32.57 -55.87 13.93
CA VAL A 21 -33.15 -54.90 14.89
C VAL A 21 -34.16 -55.59 15.80
N ALA A 22 -33.82 -55.81 17.07
CA ALA A 22 -34.73 -56.44 18.05
C ALA A 22 -35.77 -55.46 18.64
N SER A 23 -35.73 -54.17 18.27
CA SER A 23 -36.41 -53.07 18.95
C SER A 23 -37.29 -52.26 18.00
N VAL A 24 -38.59 -52.15 18.35
CA VAL A 24 -39.56 -51.29 17.66
C VAL A 24 -39.07 -49.84 17.56
N ARG A 25 -38.38 -49.34 18.60
CA ARG A 25 -37.85 -47.98 18.63
C ARG A 25 -36.78 -47.77 17.55
N ALA A 26 -35.80 -48.68 17.48
CA ALA A 26 -34.70 -48.55 16.55
C ALA A 26 -35.17 -48.72 15.10
N TRP A 27 -36.17 -49.58 14.85
CA TRP A 27 -36.81 -49.68 13.54
C TRP A 27 -37.52 -48.38 13.17
N MET A 28 -38.32 -47.81 14.08
CA MET A 28 -39.00 -46.53 13.84
C MET A 28 -38.01 -45.39 13.60
N GLU A 29 -36.86 -45.34 14.29
CA GLU A 29 -35.82 -44.33 14.05
C GLU A 29 -35.25 -44.38 12.64
N ARG A 30 -35.10 -45.59 12.06
CA ARG A 30 -34.53 -45.77 10.71
C ARG A 30 -35.54 -45.56 9.58
N HIS A 31 -36.77 -45.98 9.78
CA HIS A 31 -37.76 -46.06 8.70
C HIS A 31 -38.86 -45.00 8.78
N ARG A 32 -38.88 -44.14 9.82
CA ARG A 32 -39.92 -43.11 9.97
C ARG A 32 -40.04 -42.20 8.76
N GLU A 33 -38.93 -41.66 8.26
CA GLU A 33 -38.95 -40.69 7.16
C GLU A 33 -39.47 -41.32 5.87
N ALA A 34 -38.98 -42.51 5.53
CA ALA A 34 -39.47 -43.28 4.39
C ALA A 34 -40.97 -43.60 4.51
N LEU A 35 -41.42 -43.96 5.71
CA LEU A 35 -42.82 -44.29 5.97
C LEU A 35 -43.73 -43.05 5.90
N LEU A 36 -43.24 -41.87 6.33
CA LEU A 36 -43.94 -40.60 6.16
C LEU A 36 -43.99 -40.16 4.70
N ALA A 37 -42.89 -40.30 3.95
CA ALA A 37 -42.83 -39.97 2.52
C ALA A 37 -43.78 -40.85 1.69
N HIS A 38 -43.86 -42.15 2.00
CA HIS A 38 -44.74 -43.08 1.29
C HIS A 38 -46.22 -42.93 1.66
N GLN A 39 -46.53 -42.45 2.88
CA GLN A 39 -47.91 -42.24 3.33
C GLN A 39 -48.58 -41.02 2.66
N ASP A 40 -47.82 -40.07 2.11
CA ASP A 40 -48.32 -38.87 1.44
C ASP A 40 -49.49 -38.19 2.21
N GLY A 41 -49.30 -38.00 3.52
CA GLY A 41 -50.28 -37.38 4.42
C GLY A 41 -51.42 -38.30 4.92
N ARG A 42 -51.48 -39.58 4.50
CA ARG A 42 -52.46 -40.55 5.02
C ARG A 42 -52.16 -40.94 6.48
N ARG A 43 -53.20 -41.44 7.16
CA ARG A 43 -53.09 -41.93 8.54
C ARG A 43 -52.49 -43.33 8.57
N ILE A 44 -51.51 -43.54 9.45
CA ILE A 44 -50.91 -44.85 9.72
C ILE A 44 -51.96 -45.79 10.33
N ASN A 45 -52.14 -46.96 9.72
CA ASN A 45 -52.93 -48.04 10.29
C ASN A 45 -52.12 -48.76 11.39
N TRP A 46 -52.26 -48.28 12.63
CA TRP A 46 -51.50 -48.79 13.77
C TRP A 46 -51.78 -50.25 14.10
N ARG A 47 -52.99 -50.77 13.83
CA ARG A 47 -53.32 -52.17 14.08
C ARG A 47 -52.50 -53.07 13.15
N ALA A 48 -52.58 -52.81 11.84
CA ALA A 48 -51.82 -53.55 10.84
C ALA A 48 -50.30 -53.47 11.07
N LEU A 49 -49.80 -52.30 11.49
CA LEU A 49 -48.38 -52.12 11.80
C LEU A 49 -47.95 -52.90 13.05
N CYS A 50 -48.78 -52.95 14.10
CA CYS A 50 -48.52 -53.76 15.29
C CYS A 50 -48.57 -55.27 15.01
N ASP A 51 -49.52 -55.71 14.17
CA ASP A 51 -49.61 -57.11 13.74
C ASP A 51 -48.37 -57.52 12.95
N TRP A 52 -47.87 -56.62 12.11
CA TRP A 52 -46.60 -56.81 11.40
C TRP A 52 -45.40 -56.83 12.36
N PHE A 53 -45.30 -55.91 13.33
CA PHE A 53 -44.24 -55.94 14.33
C PHE A 53 -44.19 -57.30 15.07
N ALA A 54 -45.36 -57.87 15.36
CA ALA A 54 -45.47 -59.18 15.97
C ALA A 54 -44.95 -60.29 15.04
N SER A 55 -45.31 -60.26 13.75
CA SER A 55 -44.91 -61.31 12.79
C SER A 55 -43.41 -61.33 12.51
N VAL A 56 -42.74 -60.17 12.60
CA VAL A 56 -41.29 -60.04 12.41
C VAL A 56 -40.48 -60.07 13.72
N GLY A 57 -41.15 -60.27 14.86
CA GLY A 57 -40.47 -60.42 16.15
C GLY A 57 -39.91 -59.12 16.75
N LEU A 58 -40.41 -57.95 16.35
CA LEU A 58 -40.00 -56.66 16.92
C LEU A 58 -40.64 -56.45 18.30
N LEU A 59 -39.79 -56.23 19.31
CA LEU A 59 -40.22 -56.10 20.70
C LEU A 59 -40.14 -54.64 21.19
N ASN A 60 -40.96 -54.33 22.19
CA ASN A 60 -40.88 -53.07 22.92
C ASN A 60 -39.72 -53.10 23.94
N GLY A 61 -39.48 -51.99 24.63
CA GLY A 61 -38.42 -51.90 25.66
C GLY A 61 -38.61 -52.81 26.89
N LYS A 62 -39.74 -53.53 26.99
CA LYS A 62 -40.03 -54.54 28.01
C LYS A 62 -39.93 -55.98 27.47
N GLY A 63 -39.49 -56.16 26.22
CA GLY A 63 -39.41 -57.49 25.58
C GLY A 63 -40.76 -58.07 25.17
N GLN A 64 -41.82 -57.24 25.08
CA GLN A 64 -43.17 -57.67 24.72
C GLN A 64 -43.56 -57.15 23.34
N THR A 65 -44.50 -57.83 22.67
CA THR A 65 -45.12 -57.34 21.44
C THR A 65 -45.75 -55.95 21.66
N PRO A 66 -45.48 -54.96 20.79
CA PRO A 66 -45.97 -53.60 20.99
C PRO A 66 -47.49 -53.51 20.84
N THR A 67 -48.16 -52.96 21.85
CA THR A 67 -49.56 -52.53 21.74
C THR A 67 -49.68 -51.26 20.90
N ILE A 68 -50.87 -50.99 20.34
CA ILE A 68 -51.14 -49.77 19.55
C ILE A 68 -50.71 -48.50 20.28
N ARG A 69 -51.11 -48.35 21.55
CA ARG A 69 -50.75 -47.18 22.37
C ARG A 69 -49.24 -47.08 22.58
N CYS A 70 -48.55 -48.21 22.76
CA CYS A 70 -47.09 -48.23 22.89
C CYS A 70 -46.41 -47.81 21.58
N ALA A 71 -46.86 -48.31 20.43
CA ALA A 71 -46.32 -47.95 19.13
C ALA A 71 -46.52 -46.46 18.83
N GLN A 72 -47.70 -45.90 19.10
CA GLN A 72 -47.99 -44.48 18.93
C GLN A 72 -47.10 -43.58 19.80
N LEU A 73 -46.93 -43.92 21.08
CA LEU A 73 -46.06 -43.16 21.99
C LEU A 73 -44.59 -43.24 21.58
N THR A 74 -44.12 -44.43 21.19
CA THR A 74 -42.76 -44.62 20.66
C THR A 74 -42.57 -43.79 19.40
N TRP A 75 -43.53 -43.82 18.47
CA TRP A 75 -43.50 -43.03 17.25
C TRP A 75 -43.41 -41.54 17.54
N TYR A 76 -44.24 -41.01 18.44
CA TYR A 76 -44.19 -39.60 18.82
C TYR A 76 -42.83 -39.22 19.43
N ARG A 77 -42.30 -40.04 20.35
CA ARG A 77 -41.00 -39.79 20.99
C ARG A 77 -39.84 -39.82 20.00
N VAL A 78 -39.84 -40.77 19.07
CA VAL A 78 -38.84 -40.86 18.00
C VAL A 78 -38.92 -39.64 17.10
N GLY A 79 -40.12 -39.19 16.72
CA GLY A 79 -40.30 -37.97 15.94
C GLY A 79 -39.69 -36.75 16.64
N LYS A 80 -40.03 -36.52 17.90
CA LYS A 80 -39.46 -35.42 18.69
C LYS A 80 -37.95 -35.50 18.87
N TRP A 81 -37.40 -36.70 18.97
CA TRP A 81 -35.96 -36.90 19.10
C TRP A 81 -35.23 -36.63 17.78
N LEU A 82 -35.77 -37.09 16.65
CA LEU A 82 -35.22 -36.82 15.32
C LEU A 82 -35.30 -35.33 14.96
N GLU A 83 -36.41 -34.65 15.27
CA GLU A 83 -36.54 -33.20 15.11
C GLU A 83 -35.39 -32.46 15.82
N ARG A 84 -35.19 -32.72 17.11
CA ARG A 84 -34.10 -32.11 17.89
C ARG A 84 -32.71 -32.46 17.37
N ARG A 85 -32.53 -33.67 16.86
CA ARG A 85 -31.26 -34.10 16.27
C ARG A 85 -30.98 -33.36 14.96
N ASN A 86 -32.00 -33.20 14.13
CA ASN A 86 -31.91 -32.51 12.85
C ASN A 86 -31.70 -31.00 13.06
N GLU A 87 -32.37 -30.38 14.05
CA GLU A 87 -32.13 -28.99 14.47
C GLU A 87 -30.65 -28.77 14.83
N ARG A 88 -30.09 -29.60 15.72
CA ARG A 88 -28.66 -29.52 16.09
C ARG A 88 -27.70 -29.81 14.92
N ALA A 89 -28.12 -30.62 13.95
CA ALA A 89 -27.33 -30.88 12.76
C ALA A 89 -27.36 -29.65 11.83
N ALA A 90 -28.52 -29.02 11.67
CA ALA A 90 -28.69 -27.81 10.89
C ALA A 90 -27.93 -26.62 11.50
N GLU A 91 -27.96 -26.46 12.82
CA GLU A 91 -27.18 -25.44 13.54
C GLU A 91 -25.67 -25.59 13.28
N ARG A 92 -25.14 -26.82 13.42
CA ARG A 92 -23.73 -27.10 13.14
C ARG A 92 -23.36 -26.89 11.68
N ALA A 93 -24.26 -27.23 10.75
CA ALA A 93 -24.05 -26.97 9.32
C ALA A 93 -24.06 -25.46 9.02
N ALA A 94 -24.96 -24.69 9.64
CA ALA A 94 -25.00 -23.24 9.49
C ALA A 94 -23.76 -22.55 10.08
N GLU A 95 -23.27 -23.02 11.22
CA GLU A 95 -22.03 -22.55 11.82
C GLU A 95 -20.81 -22.86 10.94
N ALA A 96 -20.74 -24.07 10.37
CA ALA A 96 -19.68 -24.46 9.44
C ALA A 96 -19.66 -23.56 8.20
N LEU A 97 -20.83 -23.30 7.59
CA LEU A 97 -20.95 -22.39 6.44
C LEU A 97 -20.52 -20.95 6.78
N ARG A 98 -20.84 -20.48 7.99
CA ARG A 98 -20.40 -19.15 8.46
C ARG A 98 -18.87 -19.08 8.59
N LEU A 99 -18.26 -20.10 9.19
CA LEU A 99 -16.82 -20.16 9.35
C LEU A 99 -16.09 -20.28 8.00
N GLU A 100 -16.67 -21.00 7.04
CA GLU A 100 -16.14 -21.08 5.68
C GLU A 100 -16.21 -19.73 4.97
N ALA A 101 -17.34 -19.02 5.06
CA ALA A 101 -17.48 -17.68 4.50
C ALA A 101 -16.50 -16.68 5.13
N GLU A 102 -16.27 -16.76 6.44
CA GLU A 102 -15.28 -15.93 7.13
C GLU A 102 -13.86 -16.20 6.59
N ARG A 103 -13.46 -17.47 6.51
CA ARG A 103 -12.16 -17.86 5.94
C ARG A 103 -11.98 -17.44 4.48
N GLU A 104 -13.04 -17.49 3.68
CA GLU A 104 -13.00 -16.99 2.29
C GLU A 104 -12.82 -15.48 2.25
N SER A 105 -13.49 -14.74 3.14
CA SER A 105 -13.33 -13.28 3.24
C SER A 105 -11.92 -12.89 3.68
N GLU A 106 -11.33 -13.59 4.65
CA GLU A 106 -9.95 -13.38 5.10
C GLU A 106 -8.95 -13.63 3.98
N LYS A 107 -9.12 -14.74 3.23
CA LYS A 107 -8.28 -15.04 2.06
C LYS A 107 -8.39 -13.96 0.99
N ALA A 108 -9.59 -13.44 0.74
CA ALA A 108 -9.78 -12.37 -0.23
C ALA A 108 -9.07 -11.07 0.18
N VAL A 109 -9.09 -10.72 1.48
CA VAL A 109 -8.36 -9.56 2.01
C VAL A 109 -6.86 -9.75 1.84
N ILE A 110 -6.31 -10.90 2.22
CA ILE A 110 -4.87 -11.19 2.07
C ILE A 110 -4.45 -11.13 0.60
N GLN A 111 -5.26 -11.67 -0.31
CA GLN A 111 -4.97 -11.63 -1.75
C GLN A 111 -5.01 -10.20 -2.30
N ALA A 112 -5.95 -9.38 -1.85
CA ALA A 112 -6.03 -7.97 -2.23
C ALA A 112 -4.79 -7.19 -1.75
N GLU A 113 -4.33 -7.43 -0.53
CA GLU A 113 -3.12 -6.81 0.02
C GLU A 113 -1.88 -7.21 -0.77
N ILE A 114 -1.70 -8.51 -1.08
CA ILE A 114 -0.59 -8.99 -1.91
C ILE A 114 -0.61 -8.32 -3.28
N ARG A 115 -1.79 -8.18 -3.89
CA ARG A 115 -1.94 -7.52 -5.20
C ARG A 115 -1.53 -6.06 -5.12
N GLN A 116 -2.00 -5.32 -4.13
CA GLN A 116 -1.62 -3.92 -3.93
C GLN A 116 -0.12 -3.75 -3.73
N ARG A 117 0.50 -4.64 -2.95
CA ARG A 117 1.96 -4.61 -2.75
C ARG A 117 2.72 -4.85 -4.05
N ARG A 118 2.30 -5.82 -4.87
CA ARG A 118 2.92 -6.07 -6.18
C ARG A 118 2.74 -4.90 -7.15
N GLU A 119 1.57 -4.28 -7.14
CA GLU A 119 1.30 -3.09 -7.97
C GLU A 119 2.16 -1.89 -7.51
N ALA A 120 2.35 -1.71 -6.21
CA ALA A 120 3.25 -0.69 -5.66
C ALA A 120 4.72 -0.96 -6.01
N GLU A 121 5.20 -2.19 -5.81
CA GLU A 121 6.57 -2.59 -6.17
C GLU A 121 6.83 -2.42 -7.68
N ALA A 122 5.85 -2.76 -8.53
CA ALA A 122 5.95 -2.55 -9.97
C ALA A 122 5.98 -1.06 -10.34
N ALA A 123 5.18 -0.22 -9.67
CA ALA A 123 5.19 1.23 -9.87
C ALA A 123 6.53 1.86 -9.45
N GLU A 124 7.12 1.42 -8.34
CA GLU A 124 8.44 1.86 -7.90
C GLU A 124 9.54 1.46 -8.91
N GLN A 125 9.52 0.22 -9.40
CA GLN A 125 10.45 -0.24 -10.43
C GLN A 125 10.31 0.56 -11.73
N ALA A 126 9.08 0.85 -12.16
CA ALA A 126 8.84 1.69 -13.33
C ALA A 126 9.37 3.12 -13.12
N ALA A 127 9.14 3.72 -11.95
CA ALA A 127 9.66 5.04 -11.62
C ALA A 127 11.20 5.09 -11.59
N LEU A 128 11.85 4.03 -11.09
CA LEU A 128 13.30 3.89 -11.12
C LEU A 128 13.83 3.79 -12.56
N HIS A 129 13.18 2.98 -13.39
CA HIS A 129 13.54 2.85 -14.81
C HIS A 129 13.41 4.19 -15.55
N ASP A 130 12.30 4.90 -15.38
CA ASP A 130 12.09 6.23 -15.95
C ASP A 130 13.15 7.23 -15.51
N ARG A 131 13.58 7.17 -14.23
CA ARG A 131 14.64 8.04 -13.71
C ARG A 131 15.98 7.71 -14.37
N MET A 132 16.32 6.42 -14.47
CA MET A 132 17.52 5.96 -15.17
C MET A 132 17.52 6.45 -16.62
N GLU A 133 16.43 6.24 -17.35
CA GLU A 133 16.33 6.65 -18.75
C GLU A 133 16.45 8.17 -18.91
N LYS A 134 15.84 8.96 -18.02
CA LYS A 134 16.02 10.43 -18.01
C LYS A 134 17.47 10.83 -17.77
N THR A 135 18.18 10.15 -16.86
CA THR A 135 19.60 10.43 -16.62
C THR A 135 20.48 10.06 -17.80
N GLU A 136 20.19 8.94 -18.48
CA GLU A 136 20.91 8.53 -19.68
C GLU A 136 20.70 9.51 -20.83
N ARG A 137 19.45 9.93 -21.06
CA ARG A 137 19.12 10.97 -22.06
C ARG A 137 19.83 12.29 -21.75
N ALA A 138 19.83 12.73 -20.49
CA ALA A 138 20.55 13.94 -20.08
C ALA A 138 22.07 13.81 -20.28
N ALA A 139 22.65 12.65 -19.98
CA ALA A 139 24.06 12.39 -20.22
C ALA A 139 24.40 12.36 -21.71
N ALA A 140 23.54 11.76 -22.55
CA ALA A 140 23.69 11.77 -24.00
C ALA A 140 23.67 13.20 -24.56
N TRP A 141 22.70 14.02 -24.11
CA TRP A 141 22.62 15.43 -24.48
C TRP A 141 23.90 16.21 -24.11
N ARG A 142 24.44 16.00 -22.90
CA ARG A 142 25.71 16.62 -22.48
C ARG A 142 26.88 16.20 -23.36
N ARG A 143 26.95 14.94 -23.80
CA ARG A 143 28.01 14.46 -24.71
C ARG A 143 27.91 15.11 -26.08
N GLU A 144 26.69 15.22 -26.62
CA GLU A 144 26.45 15.90 -27.91
C GLU A 144 26.82 17.38 -27.84
N GLU A 145 26.40 18.07 -26.77
CA GLU A 145 26.71 19.49 -26.58
C GLU A 145 28.22 19.72 -26.39
N ALA A 146 28.90 18.87 -25.61
CA ALA A 146 30.35 18.93 -25.47
C ALA A 146 31.07 18.70 -26.82
N ALA A 147 30.58 17.77 -27.65
CA ALA A 147 31.12 17.53 -28.99
C ALA A 147 30.91 18.76 -29.91
N ARG A 148 29.73 19.39 -29.86
CA ARG A 148 29.43 20.62 -30.61
C ARG A 148 30.33 21.79 -30.20
N VAL A 149 30.50 22.01 -28.90
CA VAL A 149 31.38 23.06 -28.37
C VAL A 149 32.83 22.78 -28.76
N ALA A 150 33.29 21.53 -28.68
CA ALA A 150 34.63 21.15 -29.12
C ALA A 150 34.84 21.42 -30.63
N GLU A 151 33.85 21.08 -31.47
CA GLU A 151 33.89 21.37 -32.91
C GLU A 151 33.94 22.89 -33.18
N HIS A 152 33.10 23.67 -32.48
CA HIS A 152 33.10 25.13 -32.59
C HIS A 152 34.47 25.72 -32.19
N ASN A 153 35.02 25.28 -31.05
CA ASN A 153 36.33 25.74 -30.58
C ASN A 153 37.45 25.37 -31.55
N GLN A 154 37.40 24.18 -32.17
CA GLN A 154 38.35 23.79 -33.22
C GLN A 154 38.25 24.70 -34.43
N ARG A 155 37.04 25.04 -34.90
CA ARG A 155 36.83 25.99 -36.01
C ARG A 155 37.37 27.37 -35.68
N VAL A 156 37.05 27.92 -34.51
CA VAL A 156 37.54 29.23 -34.05
C VAL A 156 39.06 29.23 -33.94
N LYS A 157 39.66 28.15 -33.40
CA LYS A 157 41.12 28.01 -33.32
C LYS A 157 41.76 27.98 -34.71
N ALA A 158 41.20 27.22 -35.65
CA ALA A 158 41.68 27.16 -37.04
C ALA A 158 41.57 28.53 -37.74
N GLU A 159 40.47 29.26 -37.54
CA GLU A 159 40.32 30.63 -38.05
C GLU A 159 41.32 31.61 -37.42
N ALA A 160 41.56 31.51 -36.11
CA ALA A 160 42.55 32.32 -35.42
C ALA A 160 43.98 32.02 -35.91
N GLU A 161 44.32 30.75 -36.12
CA GLU A 161 45.59 30.34 -36.73
C GLU A 161 45.72 30.86 -38.18
N ALA A 162 44.66 30.79 -38.98
CA ALA A 162 44.63 31.35 -40.33
C ALA A 162 44.78 32.88 -40.32
N ARG A 163 44.12 33.59 -39.39
CA ARG A 163 44.30 35.05 -39.19
C ARG A 163 45.71 35.39 -38.74
N LYS A 164 46.30 34.61 -37.84
CA LYS A 164 47.69 34.77 -37.40
C LYS A 164 48.68 34.54 -38.54
N ALA A 165 48.45 33.53 -39.39
CA ALA A 165 49.25 33.28 -40.58
C ALA A 165 49.16 34.42 -41.62
N ARG A 166 47.97 35.03 -41.77
CA ARG A 166 47.76 36.23 -42.59
C ARG A 166 48.39 37.49 -42.00
N ALA A 167 48.35 37.65 -40.68
CA ALA A 167 49.01 38.75 -39.98
C ALA A 167 50.55 38.60 -40.03
N ALA A 168 51.08 37.37 -40.00
CA ALA A 168 52.50 37.09 -40.17
C ALA A 168 53.02 37.41 -41.58
N THR A 169 52.15 37.44 -42.59
CA THR A 169 52.51 37.91 -43.95
C THR A 169 52.42 39.43 -44.11
N VAL A 170 51.87 40.15 -43.13
CA VAL A 170 51.73 41.62 -43.12
C VAL A 170 52.02 42.18 -41.73
N ALA A 171 53.28 42.17 -41.27
CA ALA A 171 53.91 43.28 -40.53
C ALA A 171 55.25 42.91 -39.87
N ASN A 172 56.22 43.79 -40.15
CA ASN A 172 57.40 44.19 -39.38
C ASN A 172 57.16 44.24 -37.84
N PRO A 173 58.13 43.89 -36.96
CA PRO A 173 57.86 43.72 -35.54
C PRO A 173 58.01 45.04 -34.77
N GLN A 174 56.98 45.41 -34.02
CA GLN A 174 57.14 46.27 -32.85
C GLN A 174 56.54 45.60 -31.61
N SER A 175 57.45 45.40 -30.67
CA SER A 175 57.24 45.00 -29.28
C SER A 175 56.48 46.08 -28.53
N THR A 176 55.49 45.69 -27.73
CA THR A 176 55.18 46.37 -26.47
C THR A 176 54.58 45.40 -25.47
N ALA A 177 55.28 45.30 -24.34
CA ALA A 177 54.81 44.69 -23.11
C ALA A 177 53.62 45.48 -22.54
N GLY A 178 52.70 44.76 -21.89
CA GLY A 178 51.61 45.34 -21.12
C GLY A 178 51.09 44.34 -20.10
N HIS A 179 51.57 44.48 -18.86
CA HIS A 179 51.14 43.72 -17.70
C HIS A 179 49.69 44.08 -17.29
N ASN A 180 48.97 43.13 -16.68
CA ASN A 180 48.42 43.19 -15.31
C ASN A 180 47.14 42.35 -15.17
N ALA A 181 47.28 41.10 -14.72
CA ALA A 181 46.20 40.40 -14.05
C ALA A 181 46.24 40.80 -12.57
N ALA A 182 45.40 41.78 -12.21
CA ALA A 182 45.24 42.20 -10.82
C ALA A 182 44.52 41.10 -10.03
N ALA A 183 45.27 40.36 -9.24
CA ALA A 183 44.74 39.66 -8.08
C ALA A 183 44.31 40.72 -7.06
N LEU A 184 43.01 40.97 -6.95
CA LEU A 184 42.43 41.79 -5.89
C LEU A 184 42.49 41.01 -4.57
N THR A 185 43.57 41.19 -3.84
CA THR A 185 43.58 41.07 -2.39
C THR A 185 42.99 42.38 -1.84
N SER A 186 41.68 42.46 -1.71
CA SER A 186 41.02 43.56 -0.99
C SER A 186 40.52 43.03 0.36
N ASP A 187 41.09 43.59 1.43
CA ASP A 187 40.55 43.59 2.78
C ASP A 187 39.12 44.17 2.69
N THR A 188 38.14 43.28 2.53
CA THR A 188 36.75 43.67 2.34
C THR A 188 36.11 43.63 3.73
N PRO A 189 35.53 44.74 4.24
CA PRO A 189 34.99 44.77 5.59
C PRO A 189 33.81 43.81 5.67
N LEU A 190 34.01 42.66 6.32
CA LEU A 190 32.96 41.70 6.58
C LEU A 190 31.92 42.32 7.52
N VAL A 191 30.65 42.22 7.16
CA VAL A 191 29.52 42.76 7.92
C VAL A 191 28.80 41.64 8.64
N THR A 192 28.52 41.81 9.92
CA THR A 192 27.67 40.89 10.68
C THR A 192 26.22 41.38 10.62
N LEU A 193 25.28 40.49 10.30
CA LEU A 193 23.86 40.81 10.37
C LEU A 193 23.40 40.91 11.83
N ASP A 194 22.65 41.96 12.16
CA ASP A 194 22.03 42.13 13.48
C ASP A 194 20.77 41.24 13.58
N LEU A 195 20.99 39.95 13.83
CA LEU A 195 19.96 38.92 13.92
C LEU A 195 19.76 38.45 15.36
N PRO A 196 18.51 38.18 15.79
CA PRO A 196 18.24 37.62 17.11
C PRO A 196 18.90 36.24 17.27
N LYS A 197 19.49 35.99 18.44
CA LYS A 197 20.04 34.67 18.80
C LYS A 197 18.90 33.71 19.12
N ILE A 198 18.67 32.74 18.23
CA ILE A 198 17.56 31.78 18.32
C ILE A 198 18.11 30.37 18.56
N VAL A 199 17.44 29.60 19.42
CA VAL A 199 17.82 28.23 19.73
C VAL A 199 17.70 27.33 18.48
N GLY A 200 18.80 26.65 18.15
CA GLY A 200 18.89 25.70 17.04
C GLY A 200 19.08 26.33 15.66
N VAL A 201 19.41 27.62 15.59
CA VAL A 201 20.04 28.26 14.43
C VAL A 201 21.56 28.08 14.54
N SER A 202 22.23 27.67 13.46
CA SER A 202 23.68 27.46 13.44
C SER A 202 24.46 28.76 13.66
N TYR A 203 25.69 28.64 14.17
CA TYR A 203 26.62 29.76 14.26
C TYR A 203 26.92 30.39 12.87
N ARG A 204 26.78 29.61 11.79
CA ARG A 204 26.98 30.05 10.40
C ARG A 204 26.03 31.19 10.00
N ALA A 205 24.82 31.21 10.56
CA ALA A 205 23.86 32.29 10.34
C ALA A 205 24.33 33.64 10.91
N TYR A 206 25.27 33.63 11.85
CA TYR A 206 25.79 34.83 12.51
C TYR A 206 27.22 35.16 12.04
N ALA A 207 27.72 34.44 11.03
CA ALA A 207 29.05 34.68 10.50
C ALA A 207 29.09 36.01 9.73
N PRO A 208 30.18 36.78 9.84
CA PRO A 208 30.38 37.96 9.01
C PRO A 208 30.37 37.57 7.52
N PHE A 209 29.67 38.33 6.68
CA PHE A 209 29.60 38.11 5.25
C PHE A 209 30.14 39.32 4.48
N ASP A 210 30.57 39.10 3.25
CA ASP A 210 31.04 40.16 2.37
C ASP A 210 29.84 40.82 1.66
N PRO A 211 29.53 42.10 1.94
CA PRO A 211 28.40 42.79 1.34
C PRO A 211 28.63 43.22 -0.11
N THR A 212 29.86 43.13 -0.63
CA THR A 212 30.20 43.51 -2.01
C THR A 212 29.87 42.41 -3.02
N LEU A 213 29.61 41.20 -2.52
CA LEU A 213 29.25 40.06 -3.33
C LEU A 213 27.78 40.12 -3.75
N PRO A 214 27.45 39.84 -5.02
CA PRO A 214 26.06 39.79 -5.47
C PRO A 214 25.31 38.64 -4.78
N PRO A 215 23.99 38.78 -4.56
CA PRO A 215 23.17 37.71 -3.99
C PRO A 215 23.28 36.46 -4.85
N VAL A 216 23.38 35.30 -4.21
CA VAL A 216 23.37 34.00 -4.90
C VAL A 216 22.04 33.81 -5.58
N ARG A 217 22.07 33.42 -6.86
CA ARG A 217 20.87 33.13 -7.64
C ARG A 217 20.53 31.66 -7.68
N GLU A 218 19.25 31.37 -7.87
CA GLU A 218 18.79 30.02 -8.20
C GLU A 218 19.54 29.48 -9.44
N GLY A 219 19.99 28.23 -9.35
CA GLY A 219 20.76 27.54 -10.39
C GLY A 219 22.27 27.82 -10.38
N GLU A 220 22.77 28.78 -9.58
CA GLU A 220 24.21 28.95 -9.40
C GLU A 220 24.83 27.73 -8.69
N ILE A 221 26.04 27.36 -9.06
CA ILE A 221 26.73 26.20 -8.49
C ILE A 221 27.39 26.60 -7.18
N ASN A 222 27.09 25.86 -6.12
CA ASN A 222 27.77 26.01 -4.84
C ASN A 222 29.25 25.60 -4.99
N PRO A 223 30.22 26.48 -4.71
CA PRO A 223 31.64 26.15 -4.82
C PRO A 223 32.11 25.10 -3.80
N LEU A 224 31.40 24.91 -2.69
CA LEU A 224 31.75 23.95 -1.63
C LEU A 224 31.27 22.54 -1.93
N SER A 225 30.00 22.38 -2.33
CA SER A 225 29.41 21.06 -2.57
C SER A 225 29.29 20.67 -4.05
N GLY A 226 29.49 21.61 -4.98
CA GLY A 226 29.35 21.39 -6.42
C GLY A 226 27.90 21.22 -6.91
N ASN A 227 26.92 21.33 -6.01
CA ASN A 227 25.49 21.24 -6.34
C ASN A 227 24.93 22.63 -6.70
N ALA A 228 23.92 22.67 -7.57
CA ALA A 228 23.21 23.91 -7.87
C ALA A 228 22.30 24.30 -6.69
N TRP A 229 22.11 25.60 -6.47
CA TRP A 229 21.10 26.10 -5.53
C TRP A 229 19.70 25.99 -6.16
N GLU A 230 18.80 25.24 -5.52
CA GLU A 230 17.47 24.90 -6.04
C GLU A 230 16.35 25.77 -5.41
N PHE A 231 16.59 26.40 -4.26
CA PHE A 231 15.54 27.07 -3.49
C PHE A 231 15.65 28.59 -3.54
N GLY A 232 15.34 29.18 -4.71
CA GLY A 232 15.24 30.63 -4.92
C GLY A 232 16.55 31.39 -4.72
N ASP A 233 16.47 32.72 -4.72
CA ASP A 233 17.62 33.60 -4.53
C ASP A 233 17.96 33.83 -3.04
N ASP A 234 19.15 34.38 -2.77
CA ASP A 234 19.51 34.90 -1.46
C ASP A 234 18.48 35.93 -0.97
N LEU A 235 18.03 35.76 0.28
CA LEU A 235 16.97 36.58 0.86
C LEU A 235 17.56 37.82 1.56
N PRO A 236 17.15 39.06 1.19
CA PRO A 236 17.69 40.27 1.79
C PRO A 236 17.47 40.33 3.31
N GLY A 237 18.53 40.69 4.06
CA GLY A 237 18.48 40.77 5.53
C GLY A 237 18.61 39.43 6.26
N TYR A 238 18.88 38.34 5.52
CA TYR A 238 19.16 37.01 6.05
C TYR A 238 20.56 36.54 5.66
N PRO A 239 21.10 35.51 6.33
CA PRO A 239 22.40 34.95 5.98
C PRO A 239 22.45 34.50 4.51
N SER A 240 23.55 34.79 3.81
CA SER A 240 23.74 34.34 2.43
C SER A 240 23.97 32.82 2.35
N LYS A 241 23.49 32.19 1.29
CA LYS A 241 23.76 30.78 0.93
C LYS A 241 25.25 30.46 0.84
N ARG A 242 26.11 31.44 0.54
CA ARG A 242 27.57 31.26 0.43
C ARG A 242 28.22 30.78 1.73
N GLY A 243 27.61 31.04 2.87
CA GLY A 243 28.09 30.57 4.18
C GLY A 243 27.78 29.10 4.46
N TYR A 244 27.10 28.40 3.53
CA TYR A 244 26.58 27.05 3.74
C TYR A 244 27.11 26.08 2.68
N GLU A 245 27.45 24.89 3.15
CA GLU A 245 27.87 23.78 2.28
C GLU A 245 26.66 23.12 1.59
N PHE A 246 25.53 23.07 2.30
CA PHE A 246 24.29 22.48 1.80
C PHE A 246 23.14 23.46 1.94
N GLU A 247 22.32 23.57 0.88
CA GLU A 247 21.12 24.41 0.88
C GLU A 247 20.11 24.02 1.95
N GLY A 248 20.12 22.76 2.35
CA GLY A 248 19.31 22.29 3.45
C GLY A 248 19.62 22.94 4.79
N GLU A 249 20.88 23.24 5.07
CA GLU A 249 21.28 23.93 6.29
C GLU A 249 20.85 25.39 6.26
N TRP A 250 21.03 26.03 5.10
CA TRP A 250 20.57 27.40 4.89
C TRP A 250 19.05 27.54 5.09
N LEU A 251 18.26 26.65 4.49
CA LEU A 251 16.79 26.63 4.65
C LEU A 251 16.37 26.46 6.11
N LYS A 252 17.07 25.59 6.86
CA LYS A 252 16.78 25.35 8.27
C LYS A 252 16.98 26.61 9.10
N ASP A 253 18.12 27.27 8.94
CA ASP A 253 18.50 28.44 9.72
C ASP A 253 17.67 29.68 9.35
N VAL A 254 17.51 29.94 8.04
CA VAL A 254 16.70 31.06 7.54
C VAL A 254 15.23 30.85 7.85
N GLY A 255 14.70 29.63 7.72
CA GLY A 255 13.32 29.32 8.10
C GLY A 255 13.03 29.63 9.58
N ARG A 256 13.98 29.34 10.48
CA ARG A 256 13.86 29.62 11.92
C ARG A 256 13.93 31.11 12.21
N LEU A 257 14.80 31.84 11.51
CA LEU A 257 14.89 33.30 11.59
C LEU A 257 13.61 33.97 11.11
N ILE A 258 13.02 33.50 10.00
CA ILE A 258 11.72 33.98 9.49
C ILE A 258 10.61 33.70 10.52
N ASN A 259 10.56 32.49 11.08
CA ASN A 259 9.56 32.12 12.09
C ASN A 259 9.65 32.96 13.37
N ALA A 260 10.85 33.37 13.75
CA ALA A 260 11.06 34.22 14.94
C ALA A 260 10.78 35.70 14.67
N ARG A 261 10.96 36.17 13.42
CA ARG A 261 10.71 37.56 13.02
C ARG A 261 9.23 37.86 12.79
N HIS A 262 8.45 36.86 12.35
CA HIS A 262 7.05 37.03 11.97
C HIS A 262 6.13 36.19 12.85
N GLU A 263 5.16 36.84 13.53
CA GLU A 263 4.15 36.15 14.33
C GLU A 263 3.17 35.33 13.47
N THR A 264 2.93 35.74 12.23
CA THR A 264 2.02 35.06 11.28
C THR A 264 2.59 35.08 9.87
N THR A 265 2.19 34.12 9.03
CA THR A 265 2.60 34.05 7.62
C THR A 265 2.11 35.22 6.76
N SER A 266 1.16 36.01 7.28
CA SER A 266 0.61 37.17 6.58
C SER A 266 1.54 38.39 6.60
N SER A 267 2.46 38.48 7.57
CA SER A 267 3.45 39.57 7.64
C SER A 267 4.74 39.27 6.87
N MET A 268 4.85 38.09 6.24
CA MET A 268 6.00 37.67 5.44
C MET A 268 5.89 38.19 3.99
N SER A 269 6.99 38.64 3.42
CA SER A 269 7.15 38.89 1.99
C SER A 269 7.02 37.60 1.17
N GLU A 270 6.80 37.71 -0.14
CA GLU A 270 6.68 36.52 -1.01
C GLU A 270 7.95 35.66 -1.03
N GLY A 271 9.13 36.27 -0.98
CA GLY A 271 10.40 35.56 -0.84
C GLY A 271 10.52 34.82 0.50
N GLU A 272 10.15 35.47 1.60
CA GLU A 272 10.12 34.84 2.95
C GLU A 272 9.12 33.69 3.00
N LYS A 273 7.93 33.83 2.42
CA LYS A 273 6.92 32.76 2.33
C LYS A 273 7.43 31.55 1.56
N PHE A 274 8.11 31.78 0.44
CA PHE A 274 8.67 30.71 -0.38
C PHE A 274 9.71 29.89 0.40
N VAL A 275 10.69 30.57 1.01
CA VAL A 275 11.74 29.94 1.82
C VAL A 275 11.16 29.26 3.07
N TYR A 276 10.23 29.89 3.78
CA TYR A 276 9.56 29.32 4.94
C TYR A 276 8.78 28.04 4.60
N ARG A 277 8.05 28.03 3.48
CA ARG A 277 7.34 26.83 3.00
C ARG A 277 8.30 25.72 2.59
N ALA A 278 9.40 26.05 1.91
CA ALA A 278 10.43 25.07 1.54
C ALA A 278 11.10 24.44 2.78
N ALA A 279 11.41 25.26 3.80
CA ALA A 279 11.97 24.78 5.06
C ALA A 279 10.98 23.89 5.85
N ARG A 280 9.69 24.25 5.88
CA ARG A 280 8.64 23.47 6.53
C ARG A 280 8.34 22.16 5.79
N GLY A 281 8.26 22.21 4.45
CA GLY A 281 8.00 21.05 3.59
C GLY A 281 9.15 20.03 3.57
N SER A 282 10.37 20.46 3.87
CA SER A 282 11.53 19.58 4.01
C SER A 282 11.75 19.04 5.43
N GLY A 283 10.83 19.32 6.37
CA GLY A 283 10.89 18.82 7.76
C GLY A 283 11.99 19.45 8.62
N LYS A 284 12.46 20.65 8.26
CA LYS A 284 13.61 21.32 8.90
C LYS A 284 13.21 22.41 9.91
N LEU A 285 11.92 22.74 9.96
CA LEU A 285 11.30 23.63 10.94
C LEU A 285 10.50 22.85 11.98
#